data_AF-A0A269PSP5-F1
#
_entry.id   AF-A0A269PSP5-F1
#
_cell.length_a   1.000
_cell.length_b   1.000
_cell.length_c   1.000
_cell.angle_alpha   90.00
_cell.angle_beta   90.00
_cell.angle_gamma   90.00
#
_symmetry.space_group_name_H-M   'P 1'
#
loop_
_entity.id
_entity.type
_entity.pdbx_description
1 polymer ?
#
loop_
_entity_poly.entity_id
_entity_poly.type
_entity_poly.pdbx_seq_one_letter_code
_entity_poly.pdbx_strand_id
1 'polypeptide(L)'
;MKRLFYGCSHQTSKINKEFNMNLKYVFTLILPLIMCFCSFITHAAPKVLIVVSSYGQNAGETKPGFEFDEFSQSYSIFKKNGLAIDIASPKGGKVEADKYDATKPYNQVFLTDQQAVNKLDNSLKLSNINSSDYSAIFVVGGKGAMFDLPKDEFLQTLIADVYQNNGSIGAVCHGPAALVNVKLSNGNYLVTNKKVNGFTNQEEAVFGKKWSKEFDFLLETKLKERGAKYQSSPMMLAHLASDERLFTGQNPASTAKVAEALVKSLGITLVKRIPWDDERTYGLIAQVLDGKNNATDKYKKSSAGFQPQLLAMYGFYSLKSAKNDTEKLKSLSLMELGALYFDHPKLSLIMAKGFTSLGQIHKAKSTLQALIKSHPEHQEAQEMLKTF
;
A
#
# COMPACT_ATOMS: atom_id res chain seq x y z
N MET A 1 101.40 3.22 23.81
CA MET A 1 101.21 4.07 22.60
C MET A 1 100.52 3.26 21.52
N LYS A 2 99.48 3.84 20.90
CA LYS A 2 98.87 3.55 19.56
C LYS A 2 98.37 2.12 19.29
N ARG A 3 97.05 1.86 19.22
CA ARG A 3 96.04 2.19 18.18
C ARG A 3 95.95 1.13 17.04
N LEU A 4 94.72 0.60 16.93
CA LEU A 4 93.91 0.27 15.73
C LEU A 4 94.19 -0.98 14.85
N PHE A 5 93.22 -1.90 14.93
CA PHE A 5 92.30 -2.42 13.89
C PHE A 5 92.75 -3.16 12.60
N TYR A 6 91.84 -4.08 12.22
CA TYR A 6 91.60 -4.84 10.97
C TYR A 6 92.41 -6.13 10.76
N GLY A 7 91.81 -7.29 10.43
CA GLY A 7 90.40 -7.63 10.22
C GLY A 7 90.17 -9.12 9.88
N CYS A 8 88.87 -9.46 9.68
CA CYS A 8 88.21 -10.62 9.04
C CYS A 8 88.88 -12.02 9.11
N SER A 9 88.31 -12.97 9.85
CA SER A 9 87.10 -13.80 9.56
C SER A 9 87.32 -14.98 8.60
N HIS A 10 87.51 -16.17 9.17
CA HIS A 10 87.11 -17.46 8.60
C HIS A 10 87.04 -18.52 9.71
N GLN A 11 86.30 -19.61 9.45
CA GLN A 11 85.87 -20.69 10.36
C GLN A 11 84.68 -20.30 11.26
N THR A 12 83.51 -20.88 11.06
CA THR A 12 83.30 -22.31 11.33
C THR A 12 82.08 -22.84 10.59
N SER A 13 82.31 -23.79 9.68
CA SER A 13 81.27 -24.66 9.15
C SER A 13 81.20 -25.93 10.02
N LYS A 14 79.98 -26.43 10.24
CA LYS A 14 79.62 -27.79 10.68
C LYS A 14 79.55 -28.10 12.19
N ILE A 15 78.83 -27.34 13.02
CA ILE A 15 78.15 -27.90 14.23
C ILE A 15 76.71 -27.35 14.46
N ASN A 16 76.16 -26.48 13.60
CA ASN A 16 74.83 -25.87 13.81
C ASN A 16 73.75 -26.29 12.79
N LYS A 17 73.57 -27.59 12.52
CA LYS A 17 72.56 -28.04 11.54
C LYS A 17 71.45 -28.98 12.05
N GLU A 18 71.33 -29.19 13.37
CA GLU A 18 70.21 -30.00 13.90
C GLU A 18 69.43 -29.40 15.06
N PHE A 19 69.80 -28.21 15.57
CA PHE A 19 69.14 -27.64 16.76
C PHE A 19 68.33 -26.37 16.51
N ASN A 20 67.95 -26.08 15.26
CA ASN A 20 67.22 -24.84 14.95
C ASN A 20 66.20 -24.97 13.81
N MET A 21 65.53 -26.10 13.75
CA MET A 21 64.50 -26.33 12.74
C MET A 21 63.30 -27.07 13.34
N ASN A 22 62.76 -26.57 14.45
CA ASN A 22 61.39 -26.90 14.89
C ASN A 22 60.79 -25.92 15.92
N LEU A 23 61.28 -24.67 16.00
CA LEU A 23 60.65 -23.64 16.84
C LEU A 23 59.89 -22.58 16.03
N LYS A 24 59.98 -22.60 14.70
CA LYS A 24 59.15 -21.74 13.81
C LYS A 24 57.79 -22.33 13.45
N TYR A 25 57.53 -23.61 13.74
CA TYR A 25 56.24 -24.26 13.47
C TYR A 25 55.37 -24.48 14.71
N VAL A 26 55.86 -24.11 15.90
CA VAL A 26 55.07 -24.20 17.15
C VAL A 26 54.29 -22.91 17.43
N PHE A 27 54.61 -21.80 16.74
CA PHE A 27 53.86 -20.54 16.86
C PHE A 27 52.89 -20.26 15.69
N THR A 28 52.73 -21.21 14.76
CA THR A 28 51.84 -21.07 13.59
C THR A 28 50.73 -22.12 13.57
N LEU A 29 50.34 -22.62 14.76
CA LEU A 29 49.25 -23.58 14.94
C LEU A 29 48.43 -23.30 16.22
N ILE A 30 48.35 -22.03 16.64
CA ILE A 30 47.35 -21.54 17.63
C ILE A 30 46.53 -20.39 17.02
N LEU A 31 46.08 -20.57 15.78
CA LEU A 31 44.99 -19.75 15.23
C LEU A 31 44.22 -20.54 14.16
N PRO A 32 43.47 -21.57 14.58
CA PRO A 32 42.11 -21.65 14.07
C PRO A 32 41.17 -22.14 15.17
N LEU A 33 40.86 -21.29 16.16
CA LEU A 33 39.75 -21.59 17.08
C LEU A 33 39.09 -20.34 17.65
N ILE A 34 39.05 -19.25 16.90
CA ILE A 34 37.86 -18.39 16.97
C ILE A 34 36.89 -19.04 16.00
N MET A 35 36.25 -20.13 16.48
CA MET A 35 34.98 -20.56 15.91
C MET A 35 34.15 -19.30 15.79
N CYS A 36 33.83 -18.93 14.56
CA CYS A 36 32.74 -18.04 14.26
C CYS A 36 31.49 -18.74 14.82
N PHE A 37 31.25 -18.58 16.13
CA PHE A 37 29.93 -18.65 16.71
C PHE A 37 29.21 -17.43 16.14
N CYS A 38 28.85 -17.51 14.85
CA CYS A 38 27.61 -16.96 14.39
C CYS A 38 26.56 -17.71 15.20
N SER A 39 26.29 -17.21 16.40
CA SER A 39 25.01 -17.41 17.04
C SER A 39 24.01 -16.95 16.00
N PHE A 40 23.46 -17.90 15.25
CA PHE A 40 22.19 -17.71 14.58
C PHE A 40 21.21 -17.50 15.72
N ILE A 41 21.12 -16.27 16.21
CA ILE A 41 19.99 -15.83 17.00
C ILE A 41 18.83 -16.02 16.03
N THR A 42 18.11 -17.12 16.19
CA THR A 42 16.82 -17.32 15.55
C THR A 42 15.93 -16.25 16.16
N HIS A 43 15.96 -15.05 15.58
CA HIS A 43 15.01 -14.01 15.91
C HIS A 43 13.63 -14.59 15.57
N ALA A 44 12.73 -14.58 16.54
CA ALA A 44 11.33 -14.93 16.27
C ALA A 44 10.85 -14.09 15.08
N ALA A 45 10.05 -14.70 14.20
CA ALA A 45 9.56 -14.02 13.00
C ALA A 45 8.90 -12.68 13.41
N PRO A 46 9.23 -11.55 12.76
CA PRO A 46 8.63 -10.27 13.08
C PRO A 46 7.11 -10.37 13.07
N LYS A 47 6.49 -9.80 14.10
CA LYS A 47 5.04 -9.85 14.29
C LYS A 47 4.40 -8.52 13.92
N VAL A 48 3.34 -8.56 13.12
CA VAL A 48 2.53 -7.41 12.73
C VAL A 48 1.14 -7.50 13.33
N LEU A 49 0.67 -6.39 13.87
CA LEU A 49 -0.72 -6.23 14.29
C LEU A 49 -1.51 -5.54 13.17
N ILE A 50 -2.46 -6.23 12.56
CA ILE A 50 -3.43 -5.60 11.66
C ILE A 50 -4.59 -5.07 12.49
N VAL A 51 -4.85 -3.76 12.41
CA VAL A 51 -5.95 -3.10 13.11
C VAL A 51 -7.08 -2.79 12.13
N VAL A 52 -8.30 -3.19 12.49
CA VAL A 52 -9.54 -2.96 11.73
C VAL A 52 -10.57 -2.28 12.62
N SER A 53 -11.47 -1.50 12.01
CA SER A 53 -12.58 -0.86 12.72
C SER A 53 -13.58 -1.90 13.25
N SER A 54 -14.14 -1.63 14.43
CA SER A 54 -15.26 -2.35 15.02
C SER A 54 -16.59 -1.61 14.87
N TYR A 55 -16.60 -0.43 14.24
CA TYR A 55 -17.80 0.41 14.10
C TYR A 55 -18.93 -0.28 13.31
N GLY A 56 -18.58 -1.13 12.34
CA GLY A 56 -19.53 -1.91 11.57
C GLY A 56 -20.36 -2.91 12.39
N GLN A 57 -19.90 -3.29 13.59
CA GLN A 57 -20.65 -4.16 14.51
C GLN A 57 -21.89 -3.42 15.04
N ASN A 58 -23.05 -3.62 14.42
CA ASN A 58 -24.27 -2.94 14.87
C ASN A 58 -25.57 -3.74 14.75
N ALA A 59 -25.56 -5.01 15.19
CA ALA A 59 -26.77 -5.80 15.48
C ALA A 59 -27.89 -5.78 14.40
N GLY A 60 -27.54 -5.66 13.11
CA GLY A 60 -28.49 -5.66 11.99
C GLY A 60 -28.70 -4.30 11.30
N GLU A 61 -28.17 -3.20 11.81
CA GLU A 61 -28.18 -1.91 11.11
C GLU A 61 -26.99 -1.77 10.15
N THR A 62 -27.21 -1.14 8.99
CA THR A 62 -26.13 -0.86 8.04
C THR A 62 -25.23 0.26 8.56
N LYS A 63 -24.04 -0.09 9.04
CA LYS A 63 -22.95 0.84 9.40
C LYS A 63 -21.74 0.64 8.47
N PRO A 64 -20.91 1.66 8.25
CA PRO A 64 -19.68 1.50 7.50
C PRO A 64 -18.68 0.65 8.28
N GLY A 65 -18.11 -0.35 7.62
CA GLY A 65 -17.12 -1.26 8.17
C GLY A 65 -15.69 -0.89 7.78
N PHE A 66 -14.79 -1.86 7.95
CA PHE A 66 -13.44 -1.79 7.38
C PHE A 66 -13.43 -2.22 5.91
N GLU A 67 -12.42 -1.81 5.13
CA GLU A 67 -12.31 -2.18 3.71
C GLU A 67 -11.67 -3.57 3.57
N PHE A 68 -12.47 -4.55 3.14
CA PHE A 68 -12.03 -5.95 3.08
C PHE A 68 -10.91 -6.18 2.08
N ASP A 69 -10.93 -5.46 0.95
CA ASP A 69 -9.90 -5.58 -0.09
C ASP A 69 -8.53 -5.11 0.43
N GLU A 70 -8.51 -4.07 1.27
CA GLU A 70 -7.27 -3.56 1.89
C GLU A 70 -6.73 -4.56 2.92
N PHE A 71 -7.64 -5.13 3.72
CA PHE A 71 -7.31 -6.12 4.73
C PHE A 71 -6.76 -7.41 4.10
N SER A 72 -7.44 -8.00 3.12
CA SER A 72 -7.04 -9.28 2.53
C SER A 72 -5.75 -9.18 1.72
N GLN A 73 -5.53 -8.06 1.00
CA GLN A 73 -4.27 -7.80 0.30
C GLN A 73 -3.09 -7.67 1.26
N SER A 74 -3.23 -6.85 2.31
CA SER A 74 -2.17 -6.66 3.32
C SER A 74 -1.87 -7.94 4.08
N TYR A 75 -2.91 -8.68 4.51
CA TYR A 75 -2.77 -10.00 5.14
C TYR A 75 -2.00 -10.98 4.24
N SER A 76 -2.38 -11.08 2.96
CA SER A 76 -1.69 -11.98 2.02
C SER A 76 -0.23 -11.61 1.83
N ILE A 77 0.10 -10.32 1.77
CA ILE A 77 1.48 -9.83 1.64
C ILE A 77 2.28 -10.18 2.90
N PHE A 78 1.78 -9.86 4.09
CA PHE A 78 2.47 -10.18 5.35
C PHE A 78 2.68 -11.69 5.51
N LYS A 79 1.65 -12.50 5.26
CA LYS A 79 1.73 -13.96 5.39
C LYS A 79 2.75 -14.56 4.43
N LYS A 80 2.73 -14.13 3.16
CA LYS A 80 3.71 -14.60 2.14
C LYS A 80 5.14 -14.21 2.48
N ASN A 81 5.35 -13.14 3.21
CA ASN A 81 6.68 -12.69 3.65
C ASN A 81 7.09 -13.25 5.02
N GLY A 82 6.34 -14.22 5.56
CA GLY A 82 6.70 -14.95 6.78
C GLY A 82 6.47 -14.19 8.08
N LEU A 83 5.68 -13.11 8.07
CA LEU A 83 5.35 -12.39 9.29
C LEU A 83 4.32 -13.18 10.11
N ALA A 84 4.47 -13.16 11.44
CA ALA A 84 3.39 -13.55 12.34
C ALA A 84 2.34 -12.42 12.35
N ILE A 85 1.06 -12.76 12.25
CA ILE A 85 -0.03 -11.78 12.11
C ILE A 85 -1.07 -11.99 13.21
N ASP A 86 -1.36 -10.95 13.96
CA ASP A 86 -2.57 -10.85 14.76
C ASP A 86 -3.50 -9.79 14.18
N ILE A 87 -4.80 -9.93 14.48
CA ILE A 87 -5.84 -9.01 14.03
C ILE A 87 -6.50 -8.44 15.28
N ALA A 88 -6.66 -7.13 15.33
CA ALA A 88 -7.28 -6.46 16.47
C ALA A 88 -8.28 -5.38 16.06
N SER A 89 -9.19 -5.09 16.99
CA SER A 89 -10.17 -4.02 16.86
C SER A 89 -10.47 -3.39 18.23
N PRO A 90 -11.01 -2.17 18.29
CA PRO A 90 -11.35 -1.50 19.55
C PRO A 90 -12.16 -2.37 20.52
N LYS A 91 -13.17 -3.08 19.99
CA LYS A 91 -14.06 -3.93 20.79
C LYS A 91 -13.58 -5.38 20.93
N GLY A 92 -12.68 -5.85 20.06
CA GLY A 92 -12.39 -7.26 19.88
C GLY A 92 -13.59 -8.05 19.31
N GLY A 93 -13.43 -9.37 19.18
CA GLY A 93 -14.45 -10.26 18.64
C GLY A 93 -14.71 -10.06 17.14
N LYS A 94 -15.92 -10.39 16.70
CA LYS A 94 -16.29 -10.41 15.27
C LYS A 94 -16.42 -9.01 14.70
N VAL A 95 -15.67 -8.67 13.66
CA VAL A 95 -15.78 -7.38 12.94
C VAL A 95 -16.55 -7.50 11.63
N GLU A 96 -17.09 -6.38 11.14
CA GLU A 96 -17.89 -6.34 9.91
C GLU A 96 -17.21 -5.44 8.86
N ALA A 97 -17.09 -5.96 7.64
CA ALA A 97 -16.49 -5.25 6.51
C ALA A 97 -17.52 -4.44 5.72
N ASP A 98 -17.06 -3.42 5.00
CA ASP A 98 -17.82 -2.85 3.89
C ASP A 98 -18.09 -3.92 2.82
N LYS A 99 -19.10 -3.71 1.96
CA LYS A 99 -19.45 -4.66 0.89
C LYS A 99 -18.26 -4.89 -0.04
N TYR A 100 -17.87 -6.15 -0.22
CA TYR A 100 -16.75 -6.57 -1.06
C TYR A 100 -17.16 -7.66 -2.06
N ASP A 101 -16.27 -7.92 -3.02
CA ASP A 101 -16.41 -9.01 -4.00
C ASP A 101 -15.56 -10.22 -3.57
N ALA A 102 -16.21 -11.27 -3.08
CA ALA A 102 -15.55 -12.48 -2.61
C ALA A 102 -14.77 -13.23 -3.72
N THR A 103 -15.06 -12.96 -4.99
CA THR A 103 -14.42 -13.64 -6.13
C THR A 103 -13.05 -13.03 -6.49
N LYS A 104 -12.70 -11.88 -5.93
CA LYS A 104 -11.37 -11.29 -6.14
C LYS A 104 -10.28 -12.23 -5.63
N PRO A 105 -9.15 -12.41 -6.35
CA PRO A 105 -8.14 -13.41 -6.00
C PRO A 105 -7.60 -13.30 -4.56
N TYR A 106 -7.35 -12.09 -4.08
CA TYR A 106 -6.87 -11.87 -2.70
C TYR A 106 -7.95 -12.12 -1.64
N ASN A 107 -9.22 -11.82 -1.94
CA ASN A 107 -10.34 -12.10 -1.06
C ASN A 107 -10.59 -13.59 -0.95
N GLN A 108 -10.60 -14.30 -2.08
CA GLN A 108 -10.76 -15.75 -2.12
C GLN A 108 -9.63 -16.47 -1.36
N VAL A 109 -8.38 -16.03 -1.53
CA VAL A 109 -7.23 -16.58 -0.79
C VAL A 109 -7.41 -16.40 0.72
N PHE A 110 -7.91 -15.25 1.17
CA PHE A 110 -8.18 -15.04 2.60
C PHE A 110 -9.36 -15.89 3.10
N LEU A 111 -10.48 -15.86 2.39
CA LEU A 111 -11.73 -16.53 2.80
C LEU A 111 -11.61 -18.07 2.85
N THR A 112 -10.66 -18.64 2.11
CA THR A 112 -10.38 -20.09 2.12
C THR A 112 -9.38 -20.50 3.21
N ASP A 113 -8.76 -19.54 3.90
CA ASP A 113 -7.87 -19.78 5.03
C ASP A 113 -8.65 -19.71 6.34
N GLN A 114 -9.14 -20.87 6.80
CA GLN A 114 -9.97 -20.94 8.01
C GLN A 114 -9.27 -20.39 9.25
N GLN A 115 -7.93 -20.51 9.36
CA GLN A 115 -7.20 -19.95 10.51
C GLN A 115 -7.18 -18.43 10.45
N ALA A 116 -6.99 -17.85 9.26
CA ALA A 116 -7.04 -16.40 9.06
C ALA A 116 -8.44 -15.84 9.31
N VAL A 117 -9.47 -16.50 8.77
CA VAL A 117 -10.88 -16.14 9.01
C VAL A 117 -11.21 -16.19 10.50
N ASN A 118 -10.81 -17.27 11.20
CA ASN A 118 -11.02 -17.38 12.64
C ASN A 118 -10.36 -16.25 13.44
N LYS A 119 -9.17 -15.78 13.02
CA LYS A 119 -8.52 -14.61 13.66
C LYS A 119 -9.29 -13.31 13.43
N LEU A 120 -9.91 -13.13 12.27
CA LEU A 120 -10.74 -11.96 11.97
C LEU A 120 -12.07 -12.00 12.75
N ASP A 121 -12.72 -13.16 12.79
CA ASP A 121 -13.96 -13.39 13.54
C ASP A 121 -13.76 -13.29 15.06
N ASN A 122 -12.53 -13.45 15.53
CA ASN A 122 -12.14 -13.37 16.93
C ASN A 122 -11.02 -12.35 17.13
N SER A 123 -11.17 -11.15 16.56
CA SER A 123 -10.15 -10.09 16.67
C SER A 123 -9.80 -9.81 18.14
N LEU A 124 -8.53 -9.55 18.41
CA LEU A 124 -8.06 -9.17 19.74
C LEU A 124 -8.63 -7.79 20.11
N LYS A 125 -9.02 -7.62 21.37
CA LYS A 125 -9.42 -6.32 21.89
C LYS A 125 -8.18 -5.46 22.12
N LEU A 126 -8.14 -4.25 21.58
CA LEU A 126 -6.97 -3.36 21.66
C LEU A 126 -6.49 -3.10 23.10
N SER A 127 -7.40 -3.00 24.07
CA SER A 127 -7.06 -2.81 25.49
C SER A 127 -6.25 -3.95 26.13
N ASN A 128 -6.19 -5.12 25.48
CA ASN A 128 -5.53 -6.31 26.00
C ASN A 128 -4.18 -6.56 25.31
N ILE A 129 -3.73 -5.65 24.44
CA ILE A 129 -2.55 -5.85 23.61
C ILE A 129 -1.32 -5.24 24.28
N ASN A 130 -0.24 -6.02 24.32
CA ASN A 130 1.06 -5.52 24.72
C ASN A 130 1.84 -5.02 23.49
N SER A 131 2.27 -3.76 23.51
CA SER A 131 3.00 -3.14 22.41
C SER A 131 4.36 -3.80 22.13
N SER A 132 5.02 -4.39 23.13
CA SER A 132 6.33 -5.05 22.96
C SER A 132 6.29 -6.30 22.08
N ASP A 133 5.11 -6.87 21.84
CA ASP A 133 4.96 -8.09 21.06
C ASP A 133 5.04 -7.84 19.55
N TYR A 134 5.01 -6.58 19.11
CA TYR A 134 4.86 -6.21 17.70
C TYR A 134 6.02 -5.38 17.18
N SER A 135 6.54 -5.80 16.04
CA SER A 135 7.53 -5.03 15.27
C SER A 135 6.85 -3.99 14.36
N ALA A 136 5.56 -4.18 14.07
CA ALA A 136 4.80 -3.24 13.26
C ALA A 136 3.28 -3.26 13.55
N ILE A 137 2.63 -2.15 13.22
CA ILE A 137 1.17 -2.03 13.17
C ILE A 137 0.77 -1.66 11.74
N PHE A 138 -0.29 -2.29 11.22
CA PHE A 138 -0.91 -1.92 9.95
C PHE A 138 -2.40 -1.60 10.16
N VAL A 139 -2.79 -0.35 9.96
CA VAL A 139 -4.18 0.12 10.13
C VAL A 139 -4.92 0.10 8.79
N VAL A 140 -5.93 -0.74 8.70
CA VAL A 140 -6.81 -0.85 7.54
C VAL A 140 -7.81 0.31 7.53
N GLY A 141 -8.15 0.81 6.33
CA GLY A 141 -9.18 1.81 6.14
C GLY A 141 -10.58 1.22 6.08
N GLY A 142 -11.39 1.74 5.16
CA GLY A 142 -12.86 1.64 5.22
C GLY A 142 -13.46 2.74 6.08
N LYS A 143 -14.70 3.12 5.79
CA LYS A 143 -15.29 4.33 6.38
C LYS A 143 -15.55 4.19 7.88
N GLY A 144 -15.65 2.96 8.40
CA GLY A 144 -15.74 2.69 9.84
C GLY A 144 -14.56 3.27 10.61
N ALA A 145 -13.37 3.30 10.00
CA ALA A 145 -12.14 3.80 10.62
C ALA A 145 -12.26 5.27 11.09
N MET A 146 -13.11 6.08 10.45
CA MET A 146 -13.33 7.48 10.83
C MET A 146 -14.12 7.64 12.14
N PHE A 147 -14.83 6.60 12.58
CA PHE A 147 -15.77 6.70 13.70
C PHE A 147 -15.18 6.27 15.04
N ASP A 148 -14.44 5.16 15.06
CA ASP A 148 -13.94 4.55 16.30
C ASP A 148 -12.43 4.68 16.48
N LEU A 149 -11.62 4.42 15.45
CA LEU A 149 -10.16 4.43 15.56
C LEU A 149 -9.53 5.75 16.06
N PRO A 150 -9.93 6.96 15.60
CA PRO A 150 -9.35 8.21 16.13
C PRO A 150 -9.69 8.50 17.60
N LYS A 151 -10.68 7.79 18.16
CA LYS A 151 -11.19 7.98 19.53
C LYS A 151 -10.66 6.93 20.50
N ASP A 152 -10.08 5.85 20.00
CA ASP A 152 -9.56 4.77 20.83
C ASP A 152 -8.20 5.17 21.43
N GLU A 153 -8.17 5.41 22.74
CA GLU A 153 -6.96 5.83 23.46
C GLU A 153 -5.94 4.69 23.57
N PHE A 154 -6.40 3.43 23.63
CA PHE A 154 -5.49 2.27 23.65
C PHE A 154 -4.74 2.15 22.33
N LEU A 155 -5.41 2.36 21.19
CA LEU A 155 -4.80 2.41 19.87
C LEU A 155 -3.76 3.53 19.78
N GLN A 156 -4.09 4.71 20.31
CA GLN A 156 -3.19 5.86 20.29
C GLN A 156 -1.88 5.56 21.03
N THR A 157 -1.99 5.02 22.25
CA THR A 157 -0.84 4.60 23.06
C THR A 157 -0.07 3.48 22.38
N LEU A 158 -0.76 2.45 21.87
CA LEU A 158 -0.15 1.32 21.19
C LEU A 158 0.68 1.75 19.97
N ILE A 159 0.17 2.66 19.14
CA ILE A 159 0.90 3.20 17.98
C ILE A 159 2.12 4.01 18.44
N ALA A 160 1.97 4.87 19.45
CA ALA A 160 3.07 5.66 19.98
C ALA A 160 4.20 4.77 20.54
N ASP A 161 3.83 3.74 21.32
CA ASP A 161 4.78 2.81 21.93
C ASP A 161 5.54 2.01 20.88
N VAL A 162 4.82 1.40 19.92
CA VAL A 162 5.48 0.64 18.84
C VAL A 162 6.41 1.55 18.04
N TYR A 163 5.99 2.78 17.70
CA TYR A 163 6.84 3.70 16.95
C TYR A 163 8.11 4.12 17.72
N GLN A 164 7.98 4.40 19.02
CA GLN A 164 9.10 4.81 19.88
C GLN A 164 10.04 3.64 20.20
N ASN A 165 9.53 2.42 20.22
CA ASN A 165 10.31 1.18 20.38
C ASN A 165 10.88 0.66 19.05
N ASN A 166 11.13 1.55 18.09
CA ASN A 166 11.70 1.25 16.77
C ASN A 166 10.84 0.39 15.83
N GLY A 167 9.57 0.18 16.14
CA GLY A 167 8.61 -0.46 15.25
C GLY A 167 8.14 0.45 14.11
N SER A 168 7.47 -0.16 13.13
CA SER A 168 6.96 0.52 11.93
C SER A 168 5.44 0.63 11.91
N ILE A 169 4.92 1.73 11.38
CA ILE A 169 3.48 2.00 11.30
C ILE A 169 3.07 2.11 9.83
N GLY A 170 2.11 1.29 9.42
CA GLY A 170 1.45 1.33 8.12
C GLY A 170 -0.01 1.76 8.30
N ALA A 171 -0.54 2.59 7.40
CA ALA A 171 -1.97 2.86 7.35
C ALA A 171 -2.42 3.22 5.93
N VAL A 172 -3.63 2.86 5.53
CA VAL A 172 -4.12 3.11 4.16
C VAL A 172 -5.55 3.64 4.14
N CYS A 173 -5.88 4.47 3.14
CA CYS A 173 -7.23 4.99 2.91
C CYS A 173 -7.72 5.81 4.11
N HIS A 174 -8.78 5.40 4.81
CA HIS A 174 -9.23 6.03 6.04
C HIS A 174 -8.46 5.59 7.29
N GLY A 175 -7.63 4.54 7.21
CA GLY A 175 -6.81 4.02 8.31
C GLY A 175 -5.93 5.07 9.01
N PRO A 176 -5.32 6.04 8.29
CA PRO A 176 -4.60 7.16 8.89
C PRO A 176 -5.43 8.03 9.85
N ALA A 177 -6.77 7.88 9.91
CA ALA A 177 -7.59 8.47 10.95
C ALA A 177 -7.13 8.05 12.37
N ALA A 178 -6.61 6.84 12.53
CA ALA A 178 -6.03 6.37 13.79
C ALA A 178 -4.82 7.21 14.26
N LEU A 179 -4.17 7.95 13.35
CA LEU A 179 -2.94 8.69 13.63
C LEU A 179 -3.18 10.13 14.10
N VAL A 180 -4.39 10.67 13.90
CA VAL A 180 -4.65 12.12 14.04
C VAL A 180 -4.53 12.63 15.48
N ASN A 181 -4.61 11.73 16.47
CA ASN A 181 -4.49 12.07 17.89
C ASN A 181 -3.30 11.37 18.57
N VAL A 182 -2.50 10.57 17.84
CA VAL A 182 -1.31 9.92 18.39
C VAL A 182 -0.27 10.98 18.75
N LYS A 183 0.06 11.08 20.04
CA LYS A 183 1.14 11.94 20.54
C LYS A 183 2.32 11.08 21.00
N LEU A 184 3.53 11.56 20.75
CA LEU A 184 4.77 10.96 21.23
C LEU A 184 5.12 11.51 22.63
N SER A 185 6.11 10.90 23.29
CA SER A 185 6.61 11.32 24.61
C SER A 185 7.10 12.77 24.65
N ASN A 186 7.50 13.34 23.50
CA ASN A 186 7.89 14.75 23.38
C ASN A 186 6.69 15.73 23.27
N GLY A 187 5.45 15.23 23.36
CA GLY A 187 4.22 16.01 23.29
C GLY A 187 3.74 16.35 21.87
N ASN A 188 4.56 16.12 20.84
CA ASN A 188 4.18 16.35 19.44
C ASN A 188 3.28 15.21 18.93
N TYR A 189 2.41 15.54 17.96
CA TYR A 189 1.74 14.50 17.19
C TYR A 189 2.76 13.69 16.40
N LEU A 190 2.53 12.37 16.29
CA LEU A 190 3.38 11.48 15.49
C LEU A 190 3.57 12.01 14.05
N VAL A 191 2.52 12.58 13.48
CA VAL A 191 2.50 13.06 12.09
C VAL A 191 3.16 14.43 11.88
N THR A 192 3.53 15.15 12.95
CA THR A 192 4.11 16.50 12.84
C THR A 192 5.37 16.49 11.95
N ASN A 193 5.39 17.35 10.93
CA ASN A 193 6.47 17.52 9.94
C ASN A 193 6.81 16.28 9.09
N LYS A 194 6.06 15.19 9.22
CA LYS A 194 6.24 13.96 8.44
C LYS A 194 5.43 13.97 7.16
N LYS A 195 5.96 13.32 6.12
CA LYS A 195 5.18 13.01 4.91
C LYS A 195 4.10 11.99 5.25
N VAL A 196 2.85 12.34 4.99
CA VAL A 196 1.71 11.43 5.18
C VAL A 196 0.74 11.52 4.02
N ASN A 197 -0.13 10.53 3.92
CA ASN A 197 -1.27 10.50 3.01
C ASN A 197 -2.43 9.76 3.73
N GLY A 198 -3.62 9.82 3.16
CA GLY A 198 -4.85 9.11 3.50
C GLY A 198 -5.89 9.37 2.41
N PHE A 199 -7.14 9.00 2.66
CA PHE A 199 -8.22 9.30 1.72
C PHE A 199 -8.36 10.82 1.57
N THR A 200 -8.25 11.31 0.34
CA THR A 200 -8.22 12.75 0.07
C THR A 200 -9.61 13.36 0.21
N ASN A 201 -9.65 14.68 0.48
CA ASN A 201 -10.90 15.44 0.48
C ASN A 201 -11.61 15.36 -0.89
N GLN A 202 -10.82 15.28 -1.98
CA GLN A 202 -11.37 15.11 -3.33
C GLN A 202 -12.05 13.74 -3.49
N GLU A 203 -11.42 12.66 -3.04
CA GLU A 203 -12.02 11.33 -3.07
C GLU A 203 -13.26 11.26 -2.15
N GLU A 204 -13.21 11.90 -0.97
CA GLU A 204 -14.34 11.97 -0.03
C GLU A 204 -15.55 12.67 -0.66
N ALA A 205 -15.34 13.78 -1.36
CA ALA A 205 -16.41 14.51 -2.04
C ALA A 205 -17.12 13.68 -3.13
N VAL A 206 -16.42 12.71 -3.73
CA VAL A 206 -16.94 11.87 -4.82
C VAL A 206 -17.53 10.56 -4.30
N PHE A 207 -16.83 9.86 -3.40
CA PHE A 207 -17.14 8.49 -2.96
C PHE A 207 -17.65 8.40 -1.51
N GLY A 208 -17.54 9.48 -0.75
CA GLY A 208 -17.81 9.54 0.68
C GLY A 208 -19.22 9.99 1.09
N LYS A 209 -20.01 10.53 0.15
CA LYS A 209 -21.23 11.33 0.42
C LYS A 209 -22.24 10.73 1.41
N LYS A 210 -22.33 9.40 1.49
CA LYS A 210 -23.23 8.72 2.42
C LYS A 210 -22.85 8.98 3.89
N TRP A 211 -21.56 8.97 4.20
CA TRP A 211 -21.05 8.98 5.57
C TRP A 211 -20.27 10.24 5.93
N SER A 212 -19.76 10.98 4.93
CA SER A 212 -18.87 12.12 5.14
C SER A 212 -19.47 13.25 6.00
N LYS A 213 -20.80 13.34 6.09
CA LYS A 213 -21.51 14.32 6.93
C LYS A 213 -21.56 13.95 8.42
N GLU A 214 -21.32 12.68 8.73
CA GLU A 214 -21.30 12.15 10.10
C GLU A 214 -19.88 12.09 10.67
N PHE A 215 -18.86 12.36 9.85
CA PHE A 215 -17.48 12.39 10.33
C PHE A 215 -17.24 13.64 11.16
N ASP A 216 -16.55 13.49 12.30
CA ASP A 216 -16.14 14.61 13.14
C ASP A 216 -15.13 15.54 12.43
N PHE A 217 -14.44 15.03 11.41
CA PHE A 217 -13.47 15.77 10.61
C PHE A 217 -13.26 15.12 9.23
N LEU A 218 -12.70 15.88 8.28
CA LEU A 218 -12.16 15.33 7.05
C LEU A 218 -10.69 14.94 7.24
N LEU A 219 -10.32 13.72 6.83
CA LEU A 219 -9.02 13.12 7.16
C LEU A 219 -7.83 13.95 6.68
N GLU A 220 -7.80 14.32 5.40
CA GLU A 220 -6.73 15.14 4.83
C GLU A 220 -6.59 16.49 5.56
N THR A 221 -7.71 17.16 5.82
CA THR A 221 -7.72 18.43 6.56
C THR A 221 -7.14 18.23 7.96
N LYS A 222 -7.59 17.18 8.67
CA LYS A 222 -7.16 16.95 10.04
C LYS A 222 -5.68 16.61 10.14
N LEU A 223 -5.15 15.80 9.24
CA LEU A 223 -3.72 15.49 9.20
C LEU A 223 -2.87 16.75 8.97
N LYS A 224 -3.31 17.67 8.08
CA LYS A 224 -2.65 18.97 7.87
C LYS A 224 -2.70 19.85 9.12
N GLU A 225 -3.84 19.92 9.82
CA GLU A 225 -3.97 20.63 11.11
C GLU A 225 -3.01 20.10 12.18
N ARG A 226 -2.66 18.81 12.14
CA ARG A 226 -1.67 18.18 13.02
C ARG A 226 -0.22 18.41 12.58
N GLY A 227 0.01 19.28 11.59
CA GLY A 227 1.34 19.65 11.12
C GLY A 227 1.95 18.65 10.13
N ALA A 228 1.17 17.73 9.58
CA ALA A 228 1.69 16.76 8.62
C ALA A 228 1.93 17.38 7.24
N LYS A 229 2.99 16.93 6.57
CA LYS A 229 3.30 17.28 5.17
C LYS A 229 2.50 16.36 4.25
N TYR A 230 1.21 16.64 4.12
CA TYR A 230 0.30 15.81 3.33
C TYR A 230 0.70 15.79 1.85
N GLN A 231 0.91 14.60 1.29
CA GLN A 231 1.19 14.38 -0.12
C GLN A 231 0.02 13.64 -0.74
N SER A 232 -0.23 13.83 -2.04
CA SER A 232 -1.27 13.09 -2.77
C SER A 232 -0.91 12.89 -4.23
N SER A 233 -1.56 11.89 -4.83
CA SER A 233 -1.62 11.68 -6.28
C SER A 233 -3.03 12.00 -6.78
N PRO A 234 -3.24 12.08 -8.11
CA PRO A 234 -4.58 12.15 -8.66
C PRO A 234 -5.53 11.12 -8.04
N MET A 235 -6.79 11.52 -7.88
CA MET A 235 -7.88 10.75 -7.28
C MET A 235 -7.86 9.28 -7.72
N MET A 236 -8.00 8.33 -6.79
CA MET A 236 -7.99 6.88 -6.99
C MET A 236 -6.66 6.24 -7.44
N LEU A 237 -5.60 7.02 -7.73
CA LEU A 237 -4.30 6.41 -8.01
C LEU A 237 -3.58 6.01 -6.72
N ALA A 238 -2.76 4.97 -6.84
CA ALA A 238 -1.92 4.49 -5.76
C ALA A 238 -0.83 5.50 -5.39
N HIS A 239 -0.83 5.98 -4.15
CA HIS A 239 0.21 6.83 -3.58
C HIS A 239 0.72 6.26 -2.26
N LEU A 240 2.03 6.21 -2.09
CA LEU A 240 2.70 5.85 -0.85
C LEU A 240 3.48 7.07 -0.36
N ALA A 241 3.10 7.61 0.79
CA ALA A 241 3.94 8.53 1.54
C ALA A 241 4.79 7.71 2.53
N SER A 242 6.10 7.94 2.52
CA SER A 242 7.06 7.26 3.41
C SER A 242 7.93 8.28 4.11
N ASP A 243 7.99 8.19 5.43
CA ASP A 243 8.79 9.06 6.29
C ASP A 243 9.30 8.24 7.48
N GLU A 244 10.61 8.00 7.54
CA GLU A 244 11.23 7.11 8.53
C GLU A 244 10.56 5.72 8.58
N ARG A 245 9.84 5.42 9.67
CA ARG A 245 9.13 4.16 9.91
C ARG A 245 7.60 4.31 9.79
N LEU A 246 7.13 5.42 9.20
CA LEU A 246 5.72 5.71 8.96
C LEU A 246 5.43 5.60 7.45
N PHE A 247 4.51 4.70 7.10
CA PHE A 247 4.08 4.41 5.73
C PHE A 247 2.58 4.64 5.62
N THR A 248 2.16 5.57 4.79
CA THR A 248 0.73 5.87 4.62
C THR A 248 0.30 5.86 3.16
N GLY A 249 -0.88 5.31 2.88
CA GLY A 249 -1.42 5.14 1.54
C GLY A 249 -2.74 5.88 1.33
N GLN A 250 -2.95 6.39 0.12
CA GLN A 250 -4.09 7.25 -0.19
C GLN A 250 -5.45 6.55 -0.18
N ASN A 251 -5.53 5.35 -0.74
CA ASN A 251 -6.78 4.68 -1.09
C ASN A 251 -6.52 3.17 -1.27
N PRO A 252 -7.54 2.34 -1.55
CA PRO A 252 -7.34 0.89 -1.68
C PRO A 252 -6.26 0.48 -2.68
N ALA A 253 -6.04 1.25 -3.76
CA ALA A 253 -5.00 1.00 -4.76
C ALA A 253 -3.57 1.13 -4.19
N SER A 254 -3.43 1.78 -3.03
CA SER A 254 -2.16 2.01 -2.36
C SER A 254 -1.75 0.87 -1.41
N THR A 255 -2.68 -0.01 -1.03
CA THR A 255 -2.52 -1.04 0.01
C THR A 255 -1.25 -1.85 -0.15
N ALA A 256 -1.07 -2.43 -1.34
CA ALA A 256 0.04 -3.32 -1.59
C ALA A 256 1.39 -2.61 -1.44
N LYS A 257 1.49 -1.36 -1.90
CA LYS A 257 2.71 -0.54 -1.75
C LYS A 257 3.00 -0.23 -0.27
N VAL A 258 1.99 0.07 0.53
CA VAL A 258 2.16 0.33 1.98
C VAL A 258 2.59 -0.94 2.70
N ALA A 259 1.91 -2.07 2.46
CA ALA A 259 2.24 -3.34 3.08
C ALA A 259 3.67 -3.81 2.71
N GLU A 260 4.06 -3.68 1.44
CA GLU A 260 5.42 -4.00 0.99
C GLU A 260 6.49 -3.09 1.59
N ALA A 261 6.21 -1.80 1.75
CA ALA A 261 7.12 -0.86 2.40
C ALA A 261 7.30 -1.21 3.90
N LEU A 262 6.21 -1.57 4.57
CA LEU A 262 6.23 -2.04 5.95
C LEU A 262 7.05 -3.33 6.12
N VAL A 263 6.89 -4.31 5.21
CA VAL A 263 7.71 -5.54 5.26
C VAL A 263 9.20 -5.21 5.07
N LYS A 264 9.54 -4.35 4.10
CA LYS A 264 10.92 -3.93 3.87
C LYS A 264 11.54 -3.21 5.07
N SER A 265 10.76 -2.40 5.79
CA SER A 265 11.27 -1.68 6.97
C SER A 265 11.64 -2.60 8.13
N LEU A 266 11.15 -3.84 8.12
CA LEU A 266 11.53 -4.89 9.08
C LEU A 266 12.79 -5.67 8.67
N GLY A 267 13.51 -5.23 7.63
CA GLY A 267 14.71 -5.90 7.12
C GLY A 267 14.41 -7.16 6.30
N ILE A 268 13.16 -7.41 5.96
CA ILE A 268 12.73 -8.59 5.19
C ILE A 268 12.87 -8.31 3.69
N THR A 269 13.53 -9.22 2.99
CA THR A 269 13.56 -9.20 1.51
C THR A 269 12.20 -9.65 0.99
N LEU A 270 11.54 -8.80 0.20
CA LEU A 270 10.21 -9.11 -0.32
C LEU A 270 10.20 -10.38 -1.16
N VAL A 271 9.25 -11.27 -0.86
CA VAL A 271 8.84 -12.35 -1.75
C VAL A 271 8.21 -11.74 -2.99
N LYS A 272 8.83 -12.03 -4.14
CA LYS A 272 8.35 -11.54 -5.44
C LYS A 272 6.94 -12.07 -5.69
N ARG A 273 6.07 -11.17 -6.15
CA ARG A 273 4.71 -11.49 -6.58
C ARG A 273 4.40 -10.81 -7.91
N ILE A 274 3.42 -11.36 -8.62
CA ILE A 274 2.80 -10.67 -9.75
C ILE A 274 1.78 -9.69 -9.15
N PRO A 275 1.84 -8.37 -9.47
CA PRO A 275 0.82 -7.41 -9.02
C PRO A 275 -0.56 -7.87 -9.46
N TRP A 276 -1.60 -7.64 -8.66
CA TRP A 276 -2.98 -8.00 -9.00
C TRP A 276 -3.51 -7.20 -10.19
N ASP A 277 -4.61 -7.67 -10.77
CA ASP A 277 -5.20 -7.10 -11.99
C ASP A 277 -5.62 -5.63 -11.79
N ASP A 278 -6.14 -5.29 -10.61
CA ASP A 278 -6.44 -3.91 -10.22
C ASP A 278 -5.17 -3.05 -10.12
N GLU A 279 -4.11 -3.53 -9.44
CA GLU A 279 -2.81 -2.82 -9.39
C GLU A 279 -2.23 -2.55 -10.78
N ARG A 280 -2.26 -3.55 -11.67
CA ARG A 280 -1.80 -3.38 -13.06
C ARG A 280 -2.67 -2.40 -13.82
N THR A 281 -3.98 -2.38 -13.56
CA THR A 281 -4.91 -1.43 -14.16
C THR A 281 -4.66 -0.01 -13.69
N TYR A 282 -4.47 0.23 -12.39
CA TYR A 282 -4.06 1.53 -11.88
C TYR A 282 -2.69 1.97 -12.42
N GLY A 283 -1.75 1.03 -12.59
CA GLY A 283 -0.49 1.28 -13.26
C GLY A 283 -0.64 1.70 -14.73
N LEU A 284 -1.58 1.12 -15.47
CA LEU A 284 -1.93 1.53 -16.83
C LEU A 284 -2.55 2.93 -16.83
N ILE A 285 -3.50 3.20 -15.94
CA ILE A 285 -4.15 4.51 -15.79
C ILE A 285 -3.10 5.60 -15.55
N ALA A 286 -2.19 5.40 -14.59
CA ALA A 286 -1.13 6.35 -14.30
C ALA A 286 -0.25 6.64 -15.53
N GLN A 287 0.10 5.61 -16.29
CA GLN A 287 0.89 5.77 -17.52
C GLN A 287 0.15 6.55 -18.60
N VAL A 288 -1.15 6.31 -18.79
CA VAL A 288 -1.98 7.10 -19.72
C VAL A 288 -2.05 8.56 -19.29
N LEU A 289 -2.24 8.82 -18.00
CA LEU A 289 -2.30 10.20 -17.47
C LEU A 289 -0.96 10.94 -17.60
N ASP A 290 0.16 10.23 -17.52
CA ASP A 290 1.51 10.72 -17.78
C ASP A 290 1.83 10.92 -19.28
N GLY A 291 0.94 10.52 -20.20
CA GLY A 291 1.18 10.56 -21.64
C GLY A 291 2.12 9.46 -22.18
N LYS A 292 2.31 8.38 -21.42
CA LYS A 292 3.15 7.24 -21.83
C LYS A 292 2.35 6.24 -22.65
N ASN A 293 2.47 6.32 -23.97
CA ASN A 293 1.65 5.54 -24.90
C ASN A 293 2.01 4.04 -24.97
N ASN A 294 3.25 3.65 -24.65
CA ASN A 294 3.73 2.26 -24.79
C ASN A 294 2.90 1.25 -23.97
N ALA A 295 2.34 1.67 -22.83
CA ALA A 295 1.50 0.81 -22.00
C ALA A 295 0.14 0.51 -22.65
N THR A 296 -0.36 1.46 -23.44
CA THR A 296 -1.65 1.32 -24.12
C THR A 296 -1.58 0.27 -25.23
N ASP A 297 -0.44 0.12 -25.91
CA ASP A 297 -0.28 -0.84 -27.00
C ASP A 297 -0.37 -2.30 -26.53
N LYS A 298 0.17 -2.59 -25.34
CA LYS A 298 0.03 -3.92 -24.72
C LYS A 298 -1.44 -4.21 -24.40
N TYR A 299 -2.13 -3.27 -23.76
CA TYR A 299 -3.54 -3.42 -23.40
C TYR A 299 -4.44 -3.53 -24.64
N LYS A 300 -4.20 -2.73 -25.69
CA LYS A 300 -4.96 -2.79 -26.96
C LYS A 300 -4.87 -4.15 -27.66
N LYS A 301 -3.81 -4.93 -27.42
CA LYS A 301 -3.68 -6.30 -27.96
C LYS A 301 -4.42 -7.33 -27.11
N SER A 302 -4.46 -7.15 -25.79
CA SER A 302 -5.20 -8.01 -24.88
C SER A 302 -5.44 -7.31 -23.55
N SER A 303 -6.67 -7.43 -23.02
CA SER A 303 -7.02 -7.04 -21.64
C SER A 303 -6.57 -8.05 -20.58
N ALA A 304 -5.92 -9.16 -20.97
CA ALA A 304 -5.51 -10.20 -20.04
C ALA A 304 -4.64 -9.61 -18.91
N GLY A 305 -5.13 -9.78 -17.69
CA GLY A 305 -4.50 -9.25 -16.50
C GLY A 305 -4.78 -7.77 -16.21
N PHE A 306 -5.79 -7.18 -16.83
CA PHE A 306 -6.30 -5.84 -16.52
C PHE A 306 -7.81 -5.93 -16.28
N GLN A 307 -8.39 -4.87 -15.71
CA GLN A 307 -9.81 -4.74 -15.45
C GLN A 307 -10.39 -3.61 -16.31
N PRO A 308 -10.94 -3.91 -17.51
CA PRO A 308 -11.52 -2.92 -18.40
C PRO A 308 -12.60 -2.05 -17.74
N GLN A 309 -13.39 -2.65 -16.85
CA GLN A 309 -14.44 -1.96 -16.09
C GLN A 309 -13.85 -0.89 -15.17
N LEU A 310 -12.78 -1.21 -14.45
CA LEU A 310 -12.08 -0.28 -13.57
C LEU A 310 -11.46 0.87 -14.37
N LEU A 311 -10.85 0.56 -15.51
CA LEU A 311 -10.28 1.56 -16.43
C LEU A 311 -11.35 2.55 -16.93
N ALA A 312 -12.49 2.02 -17.41
CA ALA A 312 -13.61 2.83 -17.88
C ALA A 312 -14.22 3.68 -16.75
N MET A 313 -14.38 3.08 -15.56
CA MET A 313 -14.96 3.74 -14.40
C MET A 313 -14.07 4.87 -13.88
N TYR A 314 -12.74 4.66 -13.85
CA TYR A 314 -11.80 5.72 -13.52
C TYR A 314 -11.98 6.89 -14.50
N GLY A 315 -11.98 6.63 -15.81
CA GLY A 315 -12.18 7.65 -16.84
C GLY A 315 -13.48 8.43 -16.66
N PHE A 316 -14.58 7.74 -16.30
CA PHE A 316 -15.86 8.37 -16.02
C PHE A 316 -15.80 9.34 -14.81
N TYR A 317 -15.23 8.90 -13.70
CA TYR A 317 -15.13 9.75 -12.50
C TYR A 317 -14.13 10.90 -12.70
N SER A 318 -13.01 10.65 -13.39
CA SER A 318 -12.05 11.70 -13.71
C SER A 318 -12.64 12.74 -14.68
N LEU A 319 -13.49 12.32 -15.63
CA LEU A 319 -14.20 13.24 -16.53
C LEU A 319 -15.11 14.20 -15.74
N LYS A 320 -15.82 13.68 -14.73
CA LYS A 320 -16.70 14.49 -13.86
C LYS A 320 -15.94 15.51 -13.02
N SER A 321 -14.67 15.24 -12.71
CA SER A 321 -13.81 16.11 -11.91
C SER A 321 -12.85 16.96 -12.75
N ALA A 322 -12.87 16.82 -14.08
CA ALA A 322 -11.96 17.51 -14.98
C ALA A 322 -12.22 19.03 -14.98
N LYS A 323 -11.15 19.81 -14.83
CA LYS A 323 -11.19 21.28 -14.71
C LYS A 323 -10.89 22.01 -16.02
N ASN A 324 -10.32 21.30 -16.99
CA ASN A 324 -9.91 21.84 -18.28
C ASN A 324 -10.03 20.78 -19.37
N ASP A 325 -9.91 21.20 -20.63
CA ASP A 325 -10.10 20.33 -21.77
C ASP A 325 -9.01 19.24 -21.88
N THR A 326 -7.78 19.51 -21.42
CA THR A 326 -6.72 18.50 -21.34
C THR A 326 -7.10 17.36 -20.40
N GLU A 327 -7.65 17.66 -19.22
CA GLU A 327 -8.13 16.65 -18.27
C GLU A 327 -9.35 15.88 -18.81
N LYS A 328 -10.27 16.55 -19.50
CA LYS A 328 -11.40 15.89 -20.17
C LYS A 328 -10.89 14.90 -21.23
N LEU A 329 -9.93 15.31 -22.06
CA LEU A 329 -9.35 14.46 -23.11
C LEU A 329 -8.67 13.23 -22.54
N LYS A 330 -7.88 13.39 -21.47
CA LYS A 330 -7.25 12.24 -20.78
C LYS A 330 -8.30 11.29 -20.21
N SER A 331 -9.36 11.83 -19.62
CA SER A 331 -10.46 11.05 -19.06
C SER A 331 -11.22 10.26 -20.14
N LEU A 332 -11.52 10.90 -21.27
CA LEU A 332 -12.15 10.24 -22.42
C LEU A 332 -11.25 9.19 -23.04
N SER A 333 -9.93 9.42 -23.09
CA SER A 333 -8.96 8.42 -23.59
C SER A 333 -8.96 7.16 -22.72
N LEU A 334 -9.09 7.30 -21.40
CA LEU A 334 -9.24 6.15 -20.48
C LEU A 334 -10.56 5.41 -20.73
N MET A 335 -11.66 6.14 -20.94
CA MET A 335 -12.94 5.53 -21.27
C MET A 335 -12.90 4.81 -22.63
N GLU A 336 -12.26 5.38 -23.65
CA GLU A 336 -12.04 4.75 -24.97
C GLU A 336 -11.28 3.43 -24.81
N LEU A 337 -10.21 3.40 -24.00
CA LEU A 337 -9.47 2.16 -23.73
C LEU A 337 -10.35 1.14 -22.98
N GLY A 338 -11.10 1.57 -21.96
CA GLY A 338 -12.03 0.69 -21.26
C GLY A 338 -13.04 0.04 -22.20
N ALA A 339 -13.60 0.84 -23.11
CA ALA A 339 -14.62 0.41 -24.08
C ALA A 339 -14.13 -0.66 -25.08
N LEU A 340 -12.81 -0.85 -25.27
CA LEU A 340 -12.28 -1.92 -26.13
C LEU A 340 -12.68 -3.33 -25.65
N TYR A 341 -12.89 -3.51 -24.35
CA TYR A 341 -13.19 -4.82 -23.74
C TYR A 341 -14.34 -4.76 -22.73
N PHE A 342 -15.00 -3.61 -22.60
CA PHE A 342 -16.15 -3.42 -21.74
C PHE A 342 -17.19 -2.55 -22.44
N ASP A 343 -18.07 -3.21 -23.18
CA ASP A 343 -19.20 -2.54 -23.81
C ASP A 343 -20.23 -2.16 -22.75
N HIS A 344 -20.49 -0.85 -22.62
CA HIS A 344 -21.48 -0.34 -21.68
C HIS A 344 -22.18 0.89 -22.25
N PRO A 345 -23.50 0.80 -22.57
CA PRO A 345 -24.20 1.83 -23.35
C PRO A 345 -24.14 3.22 -22.73
N LYS A 346 -24.37 3.30 -21.42
CA LYS A 346 -24.31 4.56 -20.65
C LYS A 346 -22.94 5.24 -20.75
N LEU A 347 -21.84 4.48 -20.68
CA LEU A 347 -20.49 5.03 -20.75
C LEU A 347 -20.19 5.53 -22.17
N SER A 348 -20.60 4.76 -23.19
CA SER A 348 -20.48 5.16 -24.60
C SER A 348 -21.21 6.47 -24.88
N LEU A 349 -22.43 6.66 -24.38
CA LEU A 349 -23.15 7.91 -24.51
C LEU A 349 -22.44 9.07 -23.79
N ILE A 350 -21.93 8.85 -22.58
CA ILE A 350 -21.17 9.87 -21.85
C ILE A 350 -19.90 10.26 -22.60
N MET A 351 -19.19 9.29 -23.20
CA MET A 351 -18.03 9.58 -24.05
C MET A 351 -18.42 10.45 -25.24
N ALA A 352 -19.50 10.11 -25.96
CA ALA A 352 -19.97 10.89 -27.09
C ALA A 352 -20.27 12.34 -26.70
N LYS A 353 -20.98 12.56 -25.58
CA LYS A 353 -21.24 13.90 -25.02
C LYS A 353 -19.95 14.64 -24.67
N GLY A 354 -18.98 13.93 -24.08
CA GLY A 354 -17.66 14.47 -23.79
C GLY A 354 -16.92 14.93 -25.04
N PHE A 355 -16.88 14.12 -26.10
CA PHE A 355 -16.26 14.49 -27.38
C PHE A 355 -16.95 15.69 -28.03
N THR A 356 -18.29 15.75 -28.00
CA THR A 356 -19.04 16.92 -28.48
C THR A 356 -18.63 18.19 -27.74
N SER A 357 -18.52 18.13 -26.41
CA SER A 357 -18.13 19.29 -25.59
C SER A 357 -16.72 19.82 -25.88
N LEU A 358 -15.88 19.01 -26.54
CA LEU A 358 -14.52 19.33 -26.95
C LEU A 358 -14.40 19.67 -28.44
N GLY A 359 -15.52 19.77 -29.16
CA GLY A 359 -15.54 19.98 -30.61
C GLY A 359 -15.06 18.78 -31.43
N GLN A 360 -14.87 17.59 -30.82
CA GLN A 360 -14.44 16.37 -31.52
C GLN A 360 -15.62 15.64 -32.18
N ILE A 361 -16.31 16.33 -33.09
CA ILE A 361 -17.57 15.90 -33.69
C ILE A 361 -17.44 14.55 -34.40
N HIS A 362 -16.35 14.31 -35.13
CA HIS A 362 -16.11 13.03 -35.80
C HIS A 362 -16.08 11.86 -34.78
N LYS A 363 -15.33 12.01 -33.68
CA LYS A 363 -15.27 10.98 -32.62
C LYS A 363 -16.63 10.77 -31.96
N ALA A 364 -17.37 11.84 -31.70
CA ALA A 364 -18.71 11.74 -31.13
C ALA A 364 -19.64 10.93 -32.05
N LYS A 365 -19.66 11.24 -33.36
CA LYS A 365 -20.43 10.49 -34.38
C LYS A 365 -20.04 9.01 -34.39
N SER A 366 -18.75 8.69 -34.49
CA SER A 366 -18.28 7.30 -34.52
C SER A 366 -18.66 6.53 -33.24
N THR A 367 -18.57 7.19 -32.08
CA THR A 367 -18.95 6.58 -30.79
C THR A 367 -20.44 6.26 -30.74
N LEU A 368 -21.30 7.19 -31.20
CA LEU A 368 -22.76 6.98 -31.24
C LEU A 368 -23.15 5.91 -32.26
N GLN A 369 -22.52 5.88 -33.43
CA GLN A 369 -22.76 4.85 -34.43
C GLN A 369 -22.39 3.46 -33.90
N ALA A 370 -21.26 3.33 -33.21
CA ALA A 370 -20.86 2.08 -32.56
C ALA A 370 -21.87 1.67 -31.47
N LEU A 371 -22.30 2.63 -30.63
CA LEU A 371 -23.32 2.41 -29.60
C LEU A 371 -24.65 1.94 -30.19
N ILE A 372 -25.18 2.60 -31.22
CA ILE A 372 -26.44 2.22 -31.86
C ILE A 372 -26.31 0.86 -32.56
N LYS A 373 -25.12 0.51 -33.06
CA LYS A 373 -24.88 -0.79 -33.66
C LYS A 373 -24.96 -1.93 -32.63
N SER A 374 -24.43 -1.75 -31.41
CA SER A 374 -24.49 -2.77 -30.36
C SER A 374 -25.76 -2.72 -29.49
N HIS A 375 -26.36 -1.53 -29.34
CA HIS A 375 -27.57 -1.26 -28.54
C HIS A 375 -28.58 -0.43 -29.37
N PRO A 376 -29.22 -1.04 -30.39
CA PRO A 376 -30.10 -0.33 -31.31
C PRO A 376 -31.33 0.30 -30.64
N GLU A 377 -31.73 -0.18 -29.46
CA GLU A 377 -32.82 0.36 -28.65
C GLU A 377 -32.48 1.68 -27.94
N HIS A 378 -31.22 2.14 -27.97
CA HIS A 378 -30.78 3.32 -27.24
C HIS A 378 -31.25 4.65 -27.89
N GLN A 379 -32.51 5.03 -27.65
CA GLN A 379 -33.16 6.21 -28.25
C GLN A 379 -32.35 7.50 -28.11
N GLU A 380 -31.83 7.79 -26.91
CA GLU A 380 -31.05 9.02 -26.66
C GLU A 380 -29.80 9.11 -27.56
N ALA A 381 -29.18 7.98 -27.91
CA ALA A 381 -28.02 7.97 -28.80
C ALA A 381 -28.43 8.24 -30.25
N GLN A 382 -29.57 7.70 -30.69
CA GLN A 382 -30.12 7.96 -32.02
C GLN A 382 -30.51 9.43 -32.18
N GLU A 383 -31.14 10.03 -31.18
CA GLU A 383 -31.52 11.44 -31.17
C GLU A 383 -30.29 12.34 -31.21
N MET A 384 -29.29 12.07 -30.36
CA MET A 384 -28.03 12.82 -30.35
C MET A 384 -27.29 12.71 -31.70
N LEU A 385 -27.31 11.54 -32.36
CA LEU A 385 -26.65 11.40 -33.66
C LEU A 385 -27.29 12.29 -34.75
N LYS A 386 -28.60 12.54 -34.67
CA LYS A 386 -29.33 13.40 -35.62
C LYS A 386 -29.01 14.89 -35.46
N THR A 387 -28.41 15.32 -34.35
CA THR A 387 -28.10 16.74 -34.11
C THR A 387 -26.80 17.22 -34.78
N PHE A 388 -26.06 16.33 -35.43
CA PHE A 388 -24.80 16.62 -36.09
C PHE A 388 -24.85 16.41 -37.60
#